data_AF-A0A920UK65-F1
#
_entry.id   AF-A0A920UK65-F1
#
_cell.length_a   1.000
_cell.length_b   1.000
_cell.length_c   1.000
_cell.angle_alpha   90.00
_cell.angle_beta   90.00
_cell.angle_gamma   90.00
#
_symmetry.space_group_name_H-M   'P 1'
#
loop_
_entity.id
_entity.type
_entity.pdbx_description
1 polymer ?
#
loop_
_entity_poly.entity_id
_entity_poly.type
_entity_poly.pdbx_seq_one_letter_code
_entity_poly.pdbx_strand_id
1 'polypeptide(L)' 'MTISNKMKNFLEQGSWIRRMFEDGIELKKKYGAENVYDLSLGNPIFPRQMNYMTN' A
#
# COMPACT_ATOMS: atom_id res chain seq x y z
N MET A 1 -26.34 -4.41 -7.03
CA MET A 1 -25.54 -3.19 -7.30
C MET A 1 -25.17 -3.21 -8.77
N THR A 2 -25.64 -2.25 -9.56
CA THR A 2 -25.45 -2.23 -11.02
C THR A 2 -24.11 -1.57 -11.35
N ILE A 3 -23.07 -2.39 -11.50
CA ILE A 3 -21.76 -1.95 -12.00
C ILE A 3 -21.47 -2.71 -13.30
N SER A 4 -20.70 -2.11 -14.21
CA SER A 4 -20.32 -2.81 -15.45
C SER A 4 -19.41 -4.01 -15.13
N ASN A 5 -19.52 -5.08 -15.91
CA ASN A 5 -18.68 -6.27 -15.74
C ASN A 5 -17.18 -5.94 -15.79
N LYS A 6 -16.79 -4.97 -16.63
CA LYS A 6 -15.42 -4.44 -16.70
C LYS A 6 -14.96 -3.88 -15.34
N MET A 7 -15.81 -3.08 -14.69
CA MET A 7 -15.48 -2.49 -13.39
C MET A 7 -15.45 -3.53 -12.28
N LYS A 8 -16.34 -4.54 -12.34
CA LYS A 8 -16.32 -5.67 -11.41
C LYS A 8 -14.99 -6.42 -11.46
N ASN A 9 -14.51 -6.74 -12.66
CA ASN A 9 -13.25 -7.45 -12.85
C ASN A 9 -12.04 -6.63 -12.35
N PHE A 10 -12.03 -5.31 -12.55
CA PHE A 10 -10.97 -4.47 -12.01
C PHE A 10 -10.97 -4.37 -10.49
N LEU A 11 -12.14 -4.35 -9.85
CA LEU A 11 -12.23 -4.37 -8.40
C LEU A 11 -11.71 -5.70 -7.82
N GLU A 12 -12.03 -6.82 -8.48
CA GLU A 12 -11.50 -8.14 -8.11
C GLU A 12 -9.97 -8.19 -8.27
N GLN A 13 -9.44 -7.67 -9.38
CA GLN A 13 -7.99 -7.69 -9.67
C GLN A 13 -7.17 -6.66 -8.89
N GLY A 14 -7.71 -5.48 -8.61
CA GLY A 14 -7.02 -4.40 -7.87
C GLY A 14 -6.84 -4.71 -6.38
N SER A 15 -7.41 -5.81 -5.89
CA SER A 15 -7.43 -6.16 -4.47
C SER A 15 -6.11 -6.72 -3.94
N TRP A 16 -5.20 -7.18 -4.80
CA TRP A 16 -3.99 -7.89 -4.36
C TRP A 16 -3.01 -7.02 -3.58
N ILE A 17 -2.73 -5.79 -4.04
CA ILE A 17 -1.81 -4.87 -3.33
C ILE A 17 -2.37 -4.55 -1.94
N ARG A 18 -3.67 -4.28 -1.85
CA ARG A 18 -4.36 -4.01 -0.59
C ARG A 18 -4.30 -5.22 0.35
N ARG A 19 -4.56 -6.42 -0.19
CA ARG A 19 -4.50 -7.65 0.60
C ARG A 19 -3.10 -7.92 1.14
N MET A 20 -2.06 -7.76 0.32
CA MET A 20 -0.67 -7.92 0.78
C MET A 20 -0.30 -6.91 1.87
N PHE A 21 -0.81 -5.68 1.78
CA PHE A 21 -0.63 -4.67 2.83
C PHE A 21 -1.34 -5.04 4.13
N GLU A 22 -2.59 -5.51 4.05
CA GLU A 22 -3.37 -5.97 5.20
C GLU A 22 -2.71 -7.20 5.88
N ASP A 23 -2.29 -8.18 5.09
CA ASP A 23 -1.53 -9.35 5.56
C ASP A 23 -0.21 -8.91 6.24
N GLY A 24 0.48 -7.91 5.69
CA GLY A 24 1.69 -7.33 6.28
C GLY A 24 1.44 -6.72 7.66
N ILE A 25 0.29 -6.09 7.89
CA ILE A 25 -0.10 -5.57 9.21
C ILE A 25 -0.32 -6.71 10.20
N GLU A 26 -0.99 -7.79 9.79
CA GLU A 26 -1.20 -8.96 10.65
C GLU A 26 0.12 -9.65 11.02
N LEU A 27 1.02 -9.80 10.05
CA LEU A 27 2.36 -10.34 10.28
C LEU A 27 3.16 -9.49 11.27
N LYS A 28 3.13 -8.16 11.15
CA LYS A 28 3.81 -7.24 12.09
C LYS A 28 3.27 -7.39 13.51
N LYS A 29 1.96 -7.61 13.69
CA LYS A 29 1.38 -7.88 15.02
C LYS A 29 1.84 -9.21 15.61
N LYS A 30 2.02 -10.23 14.77
CA LYS A 30 2.38 -11.59 15.20
C LYS A 30 3.88 -11.75 15.47
N TYR A 31 4.72 -11.10 14.67
CA TYR A 31 6.16 -11.34 14.65
C TYR A 31 7.00 -10.11 15.04
N GLY A 32 6.39 -8.94 15.26
CA GLY A 32 7.11 -7.69 15.47
C GLY A 32 7.36 -6.95 14.16
N ALA A 33 7.41 -5.62 14.22
CA ALA A 33 7.55 -4.78 13.02
C ALA A 33 8.94 -4.89 12.39
N GLU A 34 9.95 -5.17 13.19
CA GLU A 34 11.34 -5.37 12.80
C GLU A 34 11.59 -6.66 12.02
N ASN A 35 10.70 -7.65 12.15
CA ASN A 35 10.83 -8.96 11.50
C ASN A 35 10.00 -9.09 10.22
N VAL A 36 9.34 -8.01 9.78
CA VAL A 36 8.44 -8.02 8.61
C VAL A 36 8.84 -6.95 7.61
N TYR A 37 9.38 -7.39 6.48
CA TYR A 37 9.76 -6.54 5.35
C TYR A 37 8.57 -6.31 4.41
N ASP A 38 7.84 -5.22 4.64
CA ASP A 38 6.67 -4.85 3.85
C ASP A 38 7.06 -4.12 2.56
N LEU A 39 7.04 -4.84 1.44
CA LEU A 39 7.33 -4.34 0.09
C LEU A 39 6.05 -4.16 -0.75
N SER A 40 4.88 -4.08 -0.10
CA SER A 40 3.59 -4.03 -0.79
C SER A 40 3.26 -2.66 -1.39
N LEU A 41 3.66 -1.57 -0.72
CA LEU A 41 3.36 -0.20 -1.14
C LEU A 41 4.56 0.49 -1.78
N GLY A 42 4.33 1.14 -2.92
CA GLY A 42 5.31 1.97 -3.63
C GLY A 42 5.24 3.46 -3.27
N ASN A 43 4.66 3.81 -2.11
CA ASN A 43 4.52 5.21 -1.70
C ASN A 43 5.89 5.78 -1.29
N PRO A 44 6.21 7.04 -1.62
CA PRO A 44 7.44 7.69 -1.13
C PRO A 44 7.51 7.68 0.39
N ILE A 45 8.65 7.24 0.93
CA ILE A 45 8.90 7.21 2.38
C ILE A 45 9.56 8.49 2.90
N PHE A 46 9.99 9.37 2.00
CA PHE A 46 10.60 10.65 2.34
C PHE A 46 9.70 11.80 1.89
N PRO A 47 9.58 12.87 2.70
CA PRO A 47 8.91 14.07 2.26
C PRO A 47 9.63 14.67 1.06
N ARG A 48 8.89 15.39 0.22
CA ARG A 48 9.49 16.16 -0.87
C ARG A 48 10.50 17.14 -0.26
N GLN A 49 11.72 17.15 -0.77
CA GLN A 49 12.71 18.13 -0.37
C GLN A 49 12.20 19.52 -0.78
N MET A 50 11.86 20.35 0.20
CA MET A 50 11.47 21.73 -0.03
C MET A 50 12.76 22.56 -0.01
N ASN A 51 13.30 22.86 -1.20
CA ASN A 51 14.35 23.86 -1.31
C ASN A 51 13.71 25.23 -1.05
N TYR A 52 13.69 25.66 0.20
CA TYR A 52 13.45 27.07 0.49
C TYR A 52 14.61 27.82 -0.14
N MET A 53 14.32 28.61 -1.17
CA MET A 53 15.26 29.54 -1.76
C MET A 53 15.75 30.44 -0.63
N THR A 54 16.93 30.14 -0.08
CA THR A 54 17.62 31.04 0.84
C THR A 54 17.92 32.30 0.06
N ASN A 55 17.41 33.43 0.55
CA ASN A 55 17.75 34.76 0.04
C ASN A 55 19.26 34.99 0.07
#